data_AF-X1GVG1-F1
#
_entry.id   AF-X1GVG1-F1
#
_cell.length_a   1.000
_cell.length_b   1.000
_cell.length_c   1.000
_cell.angle_alpha   90.00
_cell.angle_beta   90.00
_cell.angle_gamma   90.00
#
_symmetry.space_group_name_H-M   'P 1'
#
loop_
_entity.id
_entity.type
_entity.pdbx_description
1 polymer ?
#
loop_
_entity_poly.entity_id
_entity_poly.type
_entity_poly.pdbx_seq_one_letter_code
_entity_poly.pdbx_strand_id
1 'polypeptide(L)' 'MFTFSVRKEKENALRQRMESLDIFEKDIVEKFIRSSGKGGQKVNKTSTCVYLKHLPTKIEVKC' A
#
# COMPACT_ATOMS: atom_id res chain seq x y z
N MET A 1 -2.39 -16.23 2.76
CA MET A 1 -3.64 -15.51 3.06
C MET A 1 -3.30 -14.48 4.12
N PHE A 2 -3.27 -13.20 3.78
CA PHE A 2 -2.90 -12.15 4.73
C PHE A 2 -4.05 -11.91 5.70
N THR A 3 -3.72 -11.89 6.99
CA THR A 3 -4.63 -11.48 8.06
C THR A 3 -4.38 -10.00 8.32
N PHE A 4 -5.37 -9.17 8.03
CA PHE A 4 -5.26 -7.75 8.36
C PHE A 4 -5.43 -7.61 9.87
N SER A 5 -4.56 -6.84 10.54
CA SER A 5 -4.69 -6.55 11.98
C SER A 5 -5.80 -5.52 12.23
N VAL A 6 -7.02 -5.82 11.79
CA VAL A 6 -8.22 -5.00 11.92
C VAL A 6 -9.39 -5.84 12.43
N ARG A 7 -10.46 -5.18 12.89
CA ARG A 7 -11.69 -5.87 13.30
C ARG A 7 -12.27 -6.67 12.12
N LYS A 8 -12.84 -7.85 12.41
CA LYS A 8 -13.40 -8.76 11.39
C LYS A 8 -14.39 -8.08 10.45
N GLU A 9 -15.25 -7.20 10.97
CA GLU A 9 -16.21 -6.44 10.16
C GLU A 9 -15.51 -5.56 9.11
N LYS A 10 -14.41 -4.91 9.50
CA LYS A 10 -13.61 -4.05 8.61
C LYS A 10 -12.85 -4.87 7.57
N GLU A 11 -12.33 -6.03 7.95
CA GLU A 11 -11.69 -6.95 7.01
C GLU A 11 -12.66 -7.40 5.91
N ASN A 12 -13.87 -7.82 6.29
CA ASN A 12 -14.88 -8.26 5.34
C ASN A 12 -15.31 -7.12 4.39
N ALA A 13 -15.51 -5.91 4.93
CA ALA A 13 -15.85 -4.74 4.11
C ALA A 13 -14.73 -4.37 3.13
N LEU A 14 -13.46 -4.49 3.53
CA LEU A 14 -12.32 -4.26 2.65
C LEU A 14 -12.25 -5.30 1.54
N ARG A 15 -12.45 -6.59 1.85
CA ARG A 15 -12.46 -7.67 0.86
C ARG A 15 -13.58 -7.49 -0.16
N GLN A 16 -14.81 -7.25 0.30
CA GLN A 16 -15.94 -7.00 -0.60
C GLN A 16 -15.68 -5.82 -1.53
N ARG A 17 -15.07 -4.75 -1.01
CA ARG A 17 -14.74 -3.58 -1.82
C ARG A 17 -13.64 -3.87 -2.84
N MET A 18 -12.60 -4.61 -2.46
CA MET A 18 -11.55 -5.07 -3.38
C MET A 18 -12.11 -5.95 -4.49
N GLU A 19 -12.96 -6.93 -4.15
CA GLU A 19 -13.64 -7.79 -5.13
C GLU A 19 -14.55 -6.98 -6.06
N SER A 20 -15.34 -6.05 -5.53
CA SER A 20 -16.23 -5.22 -6.35
C SER A 20 -15.49 -4.31 -7.34
N LEU A 21 -14.22 -4.00 -7.07
CA LEU A 21 -13.36 -3.16 -7.90
C LEU A 21 -12.38 -3.98 -8.74
N ASP A 22 -12.46 -5.31 -8.70
CA ASP A 22 -11.55 -6.24 -9.37
C ASP A 22 -10.06 -5.97 -9.03
N ILE A 23 -9.80 -5.51 -7.81
CA ILE A 23 -8.45 -5.21 -7.32
C ILE A 23 -7.91 -6.45 -6.62
N PHE A 24 -6.92 -7.09 -7.23
CA PHE A 24 -6.25 -8.23 -6.64
C PHE A 24 -4.85 -7.88 -6.15
N GLU A 25 -4.43 -8.50 -5.05
CA GLU A 25 -3.10 -8.29 -4.48
C GLU A 25 -1.96 -8.63 -5.46
N LYS A 26 -2.16 -9.62 -6.35
CA LYS A 26 -1.20 -10.02 -7.40
C LYS A 26 -0.88 -8.88 -8.38
N ASP A 27 -1.81 -7.94 -8.53
CA ASP A 27 -1.73 -6.83 -9.47
C ASP A 27 -1.18 -5.56 -8.80
N ILE A 28 -0.88 -5.61 -7.50
CA ILE A 28 -0.32 -4.51 -6.72
C ILE A 28 1.17 -4.77 -6.47
N VAL A 29 1.99 -3.80 -6.83
CA VAL A 29 3.41 -3.77 -6.49
C VAL A 29 3.61 -2.88 -5.28
N GLU A 30 4.15 -3.47 -4.20
CA GLU A 30 4.59 -2.74 -3.00
C GLU A 30 6.11 -2.58 -2.98
N LYS A 31 6.59 -1.37 -2.69
CA LYS A 31 8.01 -1.07 -2.50
C LYS A 31 8.21 -0.11 -1.34
N PHE A 32 9.22 -0.36 -0.52
CA PHE A 32 9.67 0.58 0.50
C PHE A 32 10.80 1.44 -0.08
N ILE A 33 10.52 2.73 -0.26
CA ILE A 33 11.47 3.68 -0.83
C ILE A 33 11.93 4.67 0.24
N ARG A 34 13.10 5.28 0.02
CA ARG A 34 13.58 6.38 0.85
C ARG A 34 12.78 7.63 0.51
N SER A 35 12.23 8.28 1.52
CA SER A 35 11.52 9.55 1.37
C SER A 35 12.52 10.66 1.03
N SER A 36 12.41 11.31 -0.14
CA SER A 36 13.30 12.41 -0.54
C SER A 36 12.75 13.79 -0.12
N GLY A 37 12.26 13.91 1.12
CA GLY A 37 11.66 15.14 1.66
C GLY A 37 12.68 16.09 2.29
N LYS A 38 12.26 17.34 2.54
CA LYS A 38 13.00 18.34 3.34
C LYS A 38 13.03 17.88 4.81
N GLY A 39 13.90 16.92 5.13
CA GLY A 39 13.97 16.29 6.44
C GLY A 39 15.41 16.13 6.92
N GLY A 40 15.58 16.17 8.24
CA GLY A 40 16.89 15.96 8.88
C GLY A 40 17.44 14.55 8.68
N GLN A 41 18.56 14.24 9.35
CA GLN A 41 19.35 13.03 9.16
C GLN A 41 18.55 11.70 9.22
N LYS A 42 17.43 11.67 9.94
CA LYS A 42 16.53 10.50 10.06
C LYS A 42 15.80 10.15 8.76
N VAL A 43 15.25 11.15 8.06
CA VAL A 43 14.45 10.94 6.83
C VAL A 43 15.34 10.41 5.70
N ASN A 44 16.59 10.87 5.67
CA ASN A 44 17.58 10.39 4.70
C ASN A 44 18.06 8.97 4.97
N LYS A 45 17.96 8.41 6.18
CA LYS A 45 18.54 7.10 6.53
C LYS A 45 17.53 5.95 6.59
N THR A 46 16.22 6.23 6.53
CA THR A 46 15.19 5.21 6.74
C THR A 46 14.22 5.15 5.56
N SER A 47 14.00 3.96 5.01
CA SER A 47 12.98 3.69 3.98
C SER A 47 11.59 3.62 4.62
N THR A 48 11.06 4.76 5.06
CA THR A 48 9.73 4.83 5.68
C THR A 48 8.60 5.02 4.67
N CYS A 49 8.89 5.41 3.43
CA CYS A 49 7.86 5.66 2.43
C CYS A 49 7.45 4.35 1.76
N VAL A 50 6.14 4.12 1.72
CA VAL A 50 5.51 3.00 1.03
C VAL A 50 5.06 3.49 -0.34
N TYR A 51 5.54 2.82 -1.37
CA TYR A 51 5.08 2.97 -2.75
C TYR A 51 4.20 1.79 -3.12
N LEU A 52 2.95 2.09 -3.48
CA LEU A 52 2.00 1.11 -4.00
C LEU A 52 1.67 1.47 -5.45
N LYS A 53 1.73 0.50 -6.35
CA LYS A 53 1.33 0.66 -7.75
C LYS A 53 0.40 -0.46 -8.15
N HIS A 54 -0.79 -0.09 -8.63
CA HIS A 54 -1.70 -1.03 -9.28
C HIS A 54 -1.32 -1.13 -10.77
N LEU A 55 -0.92 -2.31 -11.21
CA LEU A 55 -0.42 -2.54 -12.57
C LEU A 55 -1.47 -2.28 -13.66
N PRO A 56 -2.71 -2.81 -13.58
CA PRO A 56 -3.66 -2.68 -14.69
C PRO A 56 -4.19 -1.25 -14.83
N THR A 57 -4.45 -0.54 -13.73
CA THR A 57 -4.92 0.85 -13.79
C THR A 57 -3.79 1.88 -13.84
N LYS A 58 -2.54 1.46 -13.63
CA LYS A 58 -1.34 2.31 -13.51
C LYS A 58 -1.42 3.37 -12.41
N ILE A 59 -2.38 3.24 -11.49
CA ILE A 59 -2.50 4.13 -10.34
C ILE A 59 -1.33 3.89 -9.41
N GLU A 60 -0.69 4.97 -8.98
CA GLU A 60 0.43 4.93 -8.05
C GLU A 60 0.17 5.83 -6.84
N VAL A 61 0.51 5.31 -5.66
CA VAL A 61 0.33 5.96 -4.36
C VAL A 61 1.67 5.91 -3.63
N LYS A 62 2.08 7.07 -3.10
CA LYS A 62 3.27 7.22 -2.24
C LYS A 62 2.79 7.78 -0.90
N CYS A 63 3.13 7.12 0.20
CA CYS A 63 2.81 7.55 1.56
C CYS A 63 4.06 7.44 2.44
#